data_AF-A0A8T4XTQ0-F1
#
_entry.id   AF-A0A8T4XTQ0-F1
#
_cell.length_a   1.000
_cell.length_b   1.000
_cell.length_c   1.000
_cell.angle_alpha   90.00
_cell.angle_beta   90.00
_cell.angle_gamma   90.00
#
_symmetry.space_group_name_H-M   'P 1'
#
loop_
_entity.id
_entity.type
_entity.pdbx_description
1 polymer ?
#
loop_
_entity_poly.entity_id
_entity_poly.type
_entity_poly.pdbx_seq_one_letter_code
_entity_poly.pdbx_strand_id
1 'polypeptide(L)' 'MLGHKNVQNTMIYVTIGKALYQQQSDEFHVRVAQAKGEIVKLLEAGFEYVFTHDGFAYFRKRK' A
#
# COMPACT_ATOMS: atom_id res chain seq x y z
N MET A 1 -23.10 38.14 3.46
CA MET A 1 -23.29 36.78 2.91
C MET A 1 -21.98 36.36 2.27
N LEU A 2 -21.28 35.36 2.83
CA LEU A 2 -20.04 34.80 2.28
C LEU A 2 -20.38 33.90 1.08
N GLY A 3 -20.84 34.53 0.00
CA GLY A 3 -21.21 33.85 -1.23
C GLY A 3 -20.00 33.74 -2.15
N HIS A 4 -19.71 32.51 -2.60
CA HIS A 4 -18.76 32.17 -3.66
C HIS A 4 -17.30 31.93 -3.22
N LYS A 5 -17.09 31.19 -2.12
CA LYS A 5 -15.87 30.36 -2.02
C LYS A 5 -16.06 29.07 -2.82
N ASN A 6 -15.83 29.21 -4.13
CA ASN A 6 -14.97 28.31 -4.90
C ASN A 6 -15.33 26.82 -4.96
N VAL A 7 -16.51 26.50 -5.49
CA VAL A 7 -16.88 25.12 -5.92
C VAL A 7 -15.91 24.60 -6.99
N GLN A 8 -15.35 25.49 -7.82
CA GLN A 8 -14.39 25.13 -8.88
C GLN A 8 -13.08 24.57 -8.33
N ASN A 9 -12.52 25.15 -7.25
CA ASN A 9 -11.36 24.56 -6.58
C ASN A 9 -11.69 23.15 -6.08
N THR A 10 -12.85 22.97 -5.43
CA THR A 10 -13.26 21.64 -4.92
C THR A 10 -13.31 20.61 -6.04
N MET A 11 -13.80 20.96 -7.23
CA MET A 11 -13.83 20.07 -8.39
C MET A 11 -12.42 19.70 -8.89
N ILE A 12 -11.47 20.65 -8.87
CA ILE A 12 -10.06 20.36 -9.19
C ILE A 12 -9.44 19.43 -8.15
N TYR A 13 -9.66 19.67 -6.85
CA TYR A 13 -9.17 18.80 -5.77
C TYR A 13 -9.76 17.39 -5.85
N VAL A 14 -11.05 17.26 -6.17
CA VAL A 14 -11.70 15.95 -6.38
C VAL A 14 -11.12 15.24 -7.60
N THR A 15 -10.75 15.96 -8.65
CA THR A 15 -10.22 15.38 -9.88
C THR A 15 -8.77 14.92 -9.70
N ILE A 16 -7.91 15.72 -9.05
CA ILE A 16 -6.54 15.32 -8.68
C ILE A 16 -6.57 14.18 -7.66
N GLY A 17 -7.47 14.26 -6.68
CA GLY A 17 -7.76 13.16 -5.77
C GLY A 17 -8.10 11.88 -6.54
N LYS A 18 -9.11 11.88 -7.40
CA LYS A 18 -9.48 10.70 -8.19
C LYS A 18 -8.39 10.21 -9.16
N ALA A 19 -7.53 11.10 -9.67
CA ALA A 19 -6.39 10.74 -10.53
C ALA A 19 -5.25 10.08 -9.74
N LEU A 20 -4.96 10.55 -8.52
CA LEU A 20 -3.99 9.92 -7.60
C LEU A 20 -4.55 8.64 -6.96
N TYR A 21 -5.86 8.61 -6.71
CA TYR A 21 -6.64 7.45 -6.29
C TYR A 21 -7.13 6.64 -7.50
N GLN A 22 -6.44 6.69 -8.64
CA GLN A 22 -6.58 5.66 -9.68
C GLN A 22 -6.04 4.35 -9.10
N GLN A 23 -6.90 3.68 -8.34
CA GLN A 23 -7.20 2.26 -8.32
C GLN A 23 -6.18 1.32 -9.00
N GLN A 24 -4.90 1.42 -8.65
CA GLN A 24 -4.09 0.21 -8.53
C GLN A 24 -4.72 -0.50 -7.35
N SER A 25 -5.40 -1.60 -7.64
CA SER A 25 -5.77 -2.57 -6.62
C SER A 25 -4.47 -2.95 -5.92
N ASP A 26 -4.16 -2.26 -4.82
CA ASP A 26 -2.99 -2.49 -3.95
C ASP A 26 -3.18 -3.81 -3.20
N GLU A 27 -3.61 -4.85 -3.91
CA GLU A 27 -3.71 -6.18 -3.38
C GLU A 27 -2.30 -6.76 -3.29
N PHE A 28 -1.96 -7.22 -2.10
CA PHE A 28 -0.71 -7.89 -1.84
C PHE A 28 -0.99 -9.32 -1.41
N HIS A 29 -0.13 -10.25 -1.84
CA HIS A 29 0.07 -11.48 -1.11
C HIS A 29 0.90 -11.17 0.12
N VAL A 30 0.37 -11.47 1.31
CA VAL A 30 1.05 -11.26 2.59
C VAL A 30 1.48 -12.61 3.16
N ARG A 31 2.72 -12.69 3.66
CA ARG A 31 3.27 -13.89 4.31
C ARG A 31 4.01 -13.50 5.57
N VAL A 32 3.99 -14.40 6.55
CA VAL A 32 4.69 -14.24 7.83
C VAL A 32 5.61 -15.44 8.00
N ALA A 33 6.83 -15.20 8.49
CA ALA A 33 7.81 -16.25 8.75
C ALA A 33 8.62 -15.92 10.01
N GLN A 34 9.05 -16.96 10.71
CA GLN A 34 9.92 -16.84 11.90
C GLN A 34 11.25 -17.57 11.67
N ALA A 35 11.23 -18.68 10.94
CA ALA A 35 12.44 -19.43 10.64
C ALA A 35 13.25 -18.76 9.53
N LYS A 36 14.57 -18.66 9.71
CA LYS A 36 15.49 -18.10 8.72
C LYS A 36 15.34 -18.75 7.34
N GLY A 37 15.14 -20.07 7.28
CA GLY A 37 14.96 -20.80 6.03
C GLY A 37 13.67 -20.41 5.28
N GLU A 38 12.58 -20.09 6.00
CA GLU A 38 11.34 -19.62 5.38
C GLU A 38 11.48 -18.18 4.88
N ILE A 39 12.16 -17.33 5.65
CA ILE A 39 12.47 -15.95 5.26
C ILE A 39 13.25 -15.93 3.95
N VAL A 40 14.31 -16.74 3.84
CA VAL A 40 15.11 -16.84 2.60
C VAL A 40 14.24 -17.27 1.42
N LYS A 41 13.39 -18.30 1.60
CA LYS A 41 12.47 -18.75 0.55
C LYS A 41 11.48 -17.68 0.12
N LEU A 42 10.96 -16.88 1.05
CA LEU A 42 10.04 -15.79 0.73
C LEU A 42 10.73 -14.68 -0.07
N LEU A 43 11.96 -14.33 0.31
CA LEU A 43 12.77 -13.35 -0.41
C LEU A 43 13.11 -13.84 -1.82
N GLU A 44 13.53 -15.09 -1.98
CA GLU A 44 13.80 -15.73 -3.29
C GLU A 44 12.54 -15.80 -4.17
N ALA A 45 11.36 -16.00 -3.56
CA ALA A 45 10.08 -15.97 -4.26
C ALA A 45 9.62 -14.55 -4.66
N GLY A 46 10.41 -13.52 -4.34
CA GLY A 46 10.15 -12.12 -4.70
C GLY A 46 9.18 -11.42 -3.76
N PHE A 47 9.04 -11.88 -2.51
CA PHE A 47 8.38 -11.08 -1.49
C PHE A 47 9.35 -10.03 -0.92
N GLU A 48 8.81 -8.85 -0.64
CA GLU A 48 9.51 -7.77 0.03
C GLU A 48 9.34 -7.88 1.54
N TYR A 49 10.42 -7.70 2.28
CA TYR A 49 10.37 -7.54 3.72
C TYR A 49 9.71 -6.21 4.09
N VAL A 50 8.78 -6.24 5.05
CA VAL A 50 8.09 -5.05 5.54
C VAL A 50 8.60 -4.66 6.92
N PHE A 51 8.45 -5.55 7.90
CA PHE A 51 8.89 -5.32 9.28
C PHE A 51 8.93 -6.62 10.09
N THR A 52 9.46 -6.55 11.30
CA THR A 52 9.46 -7.65 12.28
C THR A 52 8.78 -7.19 13.56
N HIS A 53 7.91 -8.03 14.11
CA HIS A 53 7.24 -7.81 15.39
C HIS A 53 7.05 -9.14 16.12
N ASP A 54 7.32 -9.15 17.42
CA ASP A 54 7.24 -10.35 18.29
C ASP A 54 7.99 -11.59 17.74
N GLY A 55 9.12 -11.35 17.08
CA GLY A 55 9.94 -12.42 16.49
C GLY A 55 9.39 -12.98 15.18
N PHE A 56 8.33 -12.40 14.63
CA PHE A 56 7.79 -12.74 13.31
C PHE A 56 8.15 -11.67 12.28
N ALA A 57 8.69 -12.08 11.15
CA ALA A 57 8.96 -11.21 10.00
C ALA A 57 7.78 -11.24 9.03
N TYR A 58 7.35 -10.06 8.59
CA TYR A 58 6.20 -9.84 7.72
C TYR A 58 6.67 -9.43 6.34
N PHE A 59 6.07 -10.05 5.32
CA PHE A 59 6.44 -9.89 3.92
C PHE A 59 5.22 -9.61 3.06
N ARG A 60 5.43 -8.88 1.96
CA ARG A 60 4.39 -8.62 0.95
C ARG A 60 4.93 -8.81 -0.46
N LYS A 61 4.07 -9.22 -1.38
CA LYS A 61 4.35 -9.23 -2.82
C LYS A 61 3.13 -8.67 -3.54
N ARG A 62 3.34 -7.77 -4.49
CA ARG A 62 2.24 -7.26 -5.35
C ARG A 62 1.54 -8.44 -6.03
N LYS A 63 0.20 -8.43 -6.03
CA LYS A 63 -0.57 -9.37 -6.87
C LYS A 63 -0.35 -9.08 -8.35
#